data_AF-A0A6N9ITX1-F1
#
_entry.id   AF-A0A6N9ITX1-F1
#
_cell.length_a   1.000
_cell.length_b   1.000
_cell.length_c   1.000
_cell.angle_alpha   90.00
_cell.angle_beta   90.00
_cell.angle_gamma   90.00
#
_symmetry.space_group_name_H-M   'P 1'
#
loop_
_entity.id
_entity.type
_entity.pdbx_description
1 polymer ?
#
loop_
_entity_poly.entity_id
_entity_poly.type
_entity_poly.pdbx_seq_one_letter_code
_entity_poly.pdbx_strand_id
1 'polypeptide(L)'
;MSVTKRIIIPAFIFLLVFSIVSRVFFRDFQNGWEAYQNKDYKTAFELWQPLAEKGDTRAQFFLGFMNDMGFGVPKDDKEAVNWYRLAAEQGDSRAQLFLGFMYDLGKGVPQDYKEAIKWYRLATEQGYHEAAEHLSKLEKIKIPKELEGLFADANRGVAKAQYNLAMKYANKEGGFHNEKEAAKWFELAAKQGFKAKKNIYELANKNVSKALEILKSDAENGIPEAQYTLSVMYGNGDGVPQDIKKSIMWCQLAAEQGYAMAQFNLAVLYSTGQGVPEDKQKALKWYQLALKQGYNETRDILYNWARNNNPQALKLLIDDAENDIIEAQINLAVMYLTGQGVPEDKQKALKWYKTAAETKIHTKKIVKTNFRKKNIPQVLKRLVYNAEKGAVDAQINLALMYASGEIVPEDTNKALKWFQRSLKLKIESENKYLQNGE
;
A
#
# COMPACT_ATOMS: atom_id res chain seq x y z
N MET A 1 3.93 -10.77 80.29
CA MET A 1 2.73 -11.32 79.64
C MET A 1 1.89 -10.17 79.10
N SER A 2 1.94 -9.95 77.77
CA SER A 2 1.14 -8.92 77.09
C SER A 2 -0.24 -9.49 76.75
N VAL A 3 -1.30 -8.92 77.32
CA VAL A 3 -2.69 -9.30 77.02
C VAL A 3 -3.17 -8.46 75.84
N THR A 4 -3.13 -9.03 74.64
CA THR A 4 -3.77 -8.46 73.45
C THR A 4 -5.28 -8.68 73.54
N LYS A 5 -6.04 -7.64 73.88
CA LYS A 5 -7.51 -7.65 73.77
C LYS A 5 -7.90 -7.71 72.29
N ARG A 6 -8.35 -8.88 71.82
CA ARG A 6 -9.03 -9.01 70.52
C ARG A 6 -10.41 -8.35 70.62
N ILE A 7 -10.62 -7.28 69.86
CA ILE A 7 -11.93 -6.69 69.67
C ILE A 7 -12.71 -7.65 68.75
N ILE A 8 -13.61 -8.43 69.34
CA ILE A 8 -14.55 -9.29 68.60
C ILE A 8 -15.75 -8.40 68.24
N ILE A 9 -15.83 -7.94 66.99
CA ILE A 9 -17.05 -7.28 66.49
C ILE A 9 -18.09 -8.40 66.27
N PRO A 10 -19.25 -8.39 66.96
CA PRO A 10 -20.28 -9.39 66.77
C PRO A 10 -20.74 -9.40 65.31
N ALA A 11 -20.88 -10.58 64.70
CA ALA A 11 -21.33 -10.74 63.30
C ALA A 11 -22.63 -9.98 62.98
N PHE A 12 -23.47 -9.73 64.00
CA PHE A 12 -24.68 -8.93 63.90
C PHE A 12 -24.41 -7.44 63.60
N ILE A 13 -23.36 -6.83 64.19
CA ILE A 13 -22.97 -5.44 63.92
C ILE A 13 -22.37 -5.31 62.52
N PHE A 14 -21.61 -6.32 62.06
CA PHE A 14 -21.08 -6.35 60.70
C PHE A 14 -22.20 -6.44 59.66
N LEU A 15 -23.21 -7.29 59.87
CA LEU A 15 -24.38 -7.39 58.99
C LEU A 15 -25.23 -6.11 58.99
N LEU A 16 -25.37 -5.43 60.13
CA LEU A 16 -26.16 -4.20 60.26
C LEU A 16 -25.44 -2.99 59.63
N VAL A 17 -24.12 -2.88 59.81
CA VAL A 17 -23.29 -1.86 59.13
C VAL A 17 -23.21 -2.14 57.62
N PHE A 18 -23.06 -3.39 57.20
CA PHE A 18 -23.11 -3.78 55.79
C PHE A 18 -24.48 -3.49 55.15
N SER A 19 -25.58 -3.70 55.88
CA SER A 19 -26.96 -3.38 55.46
C SER A 19 -27.20 -1.87 55.35
N ILE A 20 -26.65 -1.05 56.25
CA ILE A 20 -26.77 0.41 56.20
C ILE A 20 -25.92 0.98 55.07
N VAL A 21 -24.66 0.54 54.94
CA VAL A 21 -23.73 1.01 53.91
C VAL A 21 -24.22 0.63 52.50
N SER A 22 -24.72 -0.61 52.30
CA SER A 22 -25.34 -1.01 51.02
C SER A 22 -26.61 -0.22 50.70
N ARG A 23 -27.41 0.19 51.70
CA ARG A 23 -28.58 1.07 51.51
C ARG A 23 -28.22 2.50 51.11
N VAL A 24 -27.12 3.05 51.61
CA VAL A 24 -26.66 4.42 51.29
C VAL A 24 -26.13 4.47 49.84
N PHE A 25 -25.23 3.55 49.46
CA PHE A 25 -24.71 3.49 48.08
C PHE A 25 -25.79 3.26 47.02
N PHE A 26 -26.84 2.49 47.35
CA PHE A 26 -27.97 2.30 46.46
C PHE A 26 -28.80 3.59 46.28
N ARG A 27 -28.96 4.41 47.33
CA ARG A 27 -29.68 5.70 47.25
C ARG A 27 -28.92 6.74 46.43
N ASP A 28 -27.59 6.81 46.57
CA ASP A 28 -26.79 7.83 45.87
C ASP A 28 -26.83 7.63 44.34
N PHE A 29 -26.80 6.37 43.87
CA PHE A 29 -26.97 6.08 42.45
C PHE A 29 -28.38 6.44 41.94
N GLN A 30 -29.42 6.14 42.71
CA GLN A 30 -30.81 6.46 42.35
C GLN A 30 -31.07 7.96 42.30
N ASN A 31 -30.52 8.73 43.24
CA ASN A 31 -30.60 10.19 43.20
C ASN A 31 -29.95 10.76 41.92
N GLY A 32 -28.79 10.22 41.52
CA GLY A 32 -28.16 10.57 40.25
C GLY A 32 -29.02 10.20 39.04
N TRP A 33 -29.70 9.06 39.08
CA TRP A 33 -30.63 8.62 38.03
C TRP A 33 -31.86 9.53 37.93
N GLU A 34 -32.46 9.92 39.05
CA GLU A 34 -33.56 10.87 39.09
C GLU A 34 -33.16 12.23 38.52
N ALA A 35 -31.98 12.74 38.90
CA ALA A 35 -31.43 13.96 38.32
C ALA A 35 -31.24 13.85 36.80
N TYR A 36 -30.70 12.71 36.33
CA TYR A 36 -30.50 12.44 34.90
C TYR A 36 -31.83 12.43 34.12
N GLN A 37 -32.88 11.78 34.66
CA GLN A 37 -34.21 11.74 34.05
C GLN A 37 -34.86 13.13 33.99
N ASN A 38 -34.60 13.97 34.99
CA ASN A 38 -35.05 15.36 35.03
C ASN A 38 -34.19 16.30 34.16
N LYS A 39 -33.23 15.75 33.39
CA LYS A 39 -32.26 16.49 32.55
C LYS A 39 -31.32 17.40 33.35
N ASP A 40 -31.24 17.21 34.66
CA ASP A 40 -30.22 17.84 35.49
C ASP A 40 -28.92 17.02 35.42
N TYR A 41 -28.30 17.07 34.25
CA TYR A 41 -27.12 16.28 33.93
C TYR A 41 -25.91 16.69 34.78
N LYS A 42 -25.84 17.94 35.23
CA LYS A 42 -24.75 18.39 36.09
C LYS A 42 -24.82 17.69 37.45
N THR A 43 -26.00 17.73 38.10
CA THR A 43 -26.21 17.04 39.37
C THR A 43 -26.06 15.53 39.24
N ALA A 44 -26.52 14.93 38.13
CA ALA A 44 -26.32 13.51 37.87
C ALA A 44 -24.83 13.13 37.77
N PHE A 45 -24.02 13.95 37.07
CA PHE A 45 -22.59 13.74 36.94
C PHE A 45 -21.89 13.82 38.31
N GLU A 46 -22.18 14.87 39.08
CA GLU A 46 -21.59 15.08 40.42
C GLU A 46 -21.93 13.95 41.40
N LEU A 47 -23.14 13.39 41.33
CA LEU A 47 -23.57 12.26 42.17
C LEU A 47 -22.95 10.93 41.73
N TRP A 48 -22.73 10.72 40.43
CA TRP A 48 -22.18 9.46 39.91
C TRP A 48 -20.65 9.42 39.90
N GLN A 49 -19.95 10.56 39.79
CA GLN A 49 -18.49 10.64 39.82
C GLN A 49 -17.85 9.89 41.00
N PRO A 50 -18.18 10.18 42.28
CA PRO A 50 -17.54 9.51 43.41
C PRO A 50 -17.91 8.02 43.50
N LEU A 51 -19.04 7.60 42.93
CA LEU A 51 -19.43 6.19 42.86
C LEU A 51 -18.60 5.45 41.82
N ALA A 52 -18.40 6.06 40.65
CA ALA A 52 -17.60 5.48 39.57
C ALA A 52 -16.13 5.34 39.95
N GLU A 53 -15.56 6.34 40.65
CA GLU A 53 -14.20 6.30 41.20
C GLU A 53 -14.04 5.17 42.23
N LYS A 54 -15.12 4.79 42.94
CA LYS A 54 -15.14 3.65 43.87
C LYS A 54 -15.41 2.30 43.20
N GLY A 55 -15.55 2.28 41.88
CA GLY A 55 -15.77 1.04 41.13
C GLY A 55 -17.24 0.67 40.92
N ASP A 56 -18.22 1.55 41.17
CA ASP A 56 -19.61 1.25 40.81
C ASP A 56 -19.76 1.18 39.29
N THR A 57 -19.97 -0.04 38.78
CA THR A 57 -20.00 -0.35 37.35
C THR A 57 -21.08 0.44 36.60
N ARG A 58 -22.22 0.72 37.25
CA ARG A 58 -23.33 1.47 36.63
C ARG A 58 -22.96 2.94 36.51
N ALA A 59 -22.38 3.52 37.56
CA ALA A 59 -21.91 4.89 37.55
C ALA A 59 -20.81 5.09 36.49
N GLN A 60 -19.87 4.15 36.39
CA GLN A 60 -18.84 4.17 35.35
C GLN A 60 -19.45 4.13 33.94
N PHE A 61 -20.42 3.27 33.67
CA PHE A 61 -21.12 3.26 32.38
C PHE A 61 -21.77 4.62 32.07
N PHE A 62 -22.49 5.19 33.03
CA PHE A 62 -23.19 6.46 32.81
C PHE A 62 -22.24 7.66 32.66
N LEU A 63 -21.13 7.71 33.38
CA LEU A 63 -20.10 8.72 33.14
C LEU A 63 -19.48 8.58 31.74
N GLY A 64 -19.23 7.34 31.30
CA GLY A 64 -18.79 7.10 29.92
C GLY A 64 -19.77 7.66 28.89
N PHE A 65 -21.06 7.40 29.09
CA PHE A 65 -22.14 7.89 28.24
C PHE A 65 -22.28 9.42 28.24
N MET A 66 -22.17 10.04 29.42
CA MET A 66 -22.26 11.49 29.55
C MET A 66 -21.08 12.19 28.89
N ASN A 67 -19.88 11.63 28.95
CA ASN A 67 -18.71 12.16 28.23
C ASN A 67 -18.82 11.97 26.71
N ASP A 68 -19.35 10.86 26.21
CA ASP A 68 -19.55 10.60 24.76
C ASP A 68 -20.60 11.56 24.15
N MET A 69 -21.69 11.78 24.89
CA MET A 69 -22.82 12.58 24.43
C MET A 69 -22.73 14.07 24.82
N GLY A 70 -21.82 14.43 25.71
CA GLY A 70 -21.67 15.82 26.21
C GLY A 70 -22.80 16.25 27.15
N PHE A 71 -23.28 15.35 28.01
CA PHE A 71 -24.34 15.66 28.98
C PHE A 71 -23.75 16.08 30.32
N GLY A 72 -24.01 17.33 30.74
CA GLY A 72 -23.53 17.89 32.01
C GLY A 72 -22.04 18.24 32.02
N VAL A 73 -21.27 17.70 31.08
CA VAL A 73 -19.84 17.96 30.85
C VAL A 73 -19.56 18.15 29.36
N PRO A 74 -18.47 18.84 28.97
CA PRO A 74 -18.02 18.89 27.58
C PRO A 74 -17.82 17.48 27.03
N LYS A 75 -18.16 17.30 25.75
CA LYS A 75 -17.95 16.03 25.07
C LYS A 75 -16.46 15.66 25.04
N ASP A 76 -16.12 14.46 25.50
CA ASP A 76 -14.77 13.89 25.47
C ASP A 76 -14.82 12.38 25.18
N ASP A 77 -14.56 12.02 23.91
CA ASP A 77 -14.59 10.63 23.46
C ASP A 77 -13.47 9.78 24.12
N LYS A 78 -12.34 10.39 24.51
CA LYS A 78 -11.22 9.65 25.15
C LYS A 78 -11.58 9.29 26.58
N GLU A 79 -12.16 10.25 27.30
CA GLU A 79 -12.61 10.02 28.66
C GLU A 79 -13.79 9.05 28.70
N ALA A 80 -14.69 9.13 27.72
CA ALA A 80 -15.75 8.13 27.54
C ALA A 80 -15.20 6.71 27.40
N VAL A 81 -14.16 6.50 26.59
CA VAL A 81 -13.50 5.18 26.45
C VAL A 81 -12.94 4.68 27.77
N ASN A 82 -12.32 5.54 28.58
CA ASN A 82 -11.76 5.15 29.87
C ASN A 82 -12.84 4.59 30.79
N TRP A 83 -13.95 5.32 30.92
CA TRP A 83 -15.09 4.91 31.74
C TRP A 83 -15.82 3.67 31.21
N TYR A 84 -16.07 3.60 29.90
CA TYR A 84 -16.65 2.41 29.28
C TYR A 84 -15.75 1.19 29.47
N ARG A 85 -14.43 1.33 29.38
CA ARG A 85 -13.49 0.23 29.62
C ARG A 85 -13.57 -0.30 31.04
N LEU A 86 -13.55 0.58 32.05
CA LEU A 86 -13.68 0.18 33.44
C LEU A 86 -14.97 -0.60 33.72
N ALA A 87 -16.10 -0.14 33.16
CA ALA A 87 -17.38 -0.84 33.30
C ALA A 87 -17.45 -2.15 32.50
N ALA A 88 -16.91 -2.16 31.27
CA ALA A 88 -16.92 -3.33 30.38
C ALA A 88 -16.05 -4.48 30.92
N GLU A 89 -14.90 -4.17 31.52
CA GLU A 89 -14.00 -5.13 32.16
C GLU A 89 -14.63 -5.79 33.40
N GLN A 90 -15.57 -5.10 34.06
CA GLN A 90 -16.38 -5.65 35.15
C GLN A 90 -17.61 -6.44 34.66
N GLY A 91 -17.80 -6.55 33.35
CA GLY A 91 -18.86 -7.36 32.75
C GLY A 91 -20.12 -6.59 32.35
N ASP A 92 -20.18 -5.25 32.46
CA ASP A 92 -21.37 -4.50 32.04
C ASP A 92 -21.56 -4.60 30.52
N SER A 93 -22.62 -5.29 30.09
CA SER A 93 -22.89 -5.58 28.68
C SER A 93 -23.18 -4.34 27.84
N ARG A 94 -23.72 -3.27 28.45
CA ARG A 94 -23.94 -1.98 27.78
C ARG A 94 -22.58 -1.32 27.55
N ALA A 95 -21.74 -1.26 28.57
CA ALA A 95 -20.39 -0.72 28.44
C ALA A 95 -19.57 -1.50 27.40
N GLN A 96 -19.72 -2.83 27.32
CA GLN A 96 -19.10 -3.65 26.29
C GLN A 96 -19.60 -3.28 24.88
N LEU A 97 -20.91 -3.09 24.68
CA LEU A 97 -21.44 -2.59 23.40
C LEU A 97 -20.85 -1.24 23.02
N PHE A 98 -20.90 -0.25 23.93
CA PHE A 98 -20.45 1.10 23.64
C PHE A 98 -18.94 1.17 23.46
N LEU A 99 -18.15 0.41 24.23
CA LEU A 99 -16.72 0.27 23.99
C LEU A 99 -16.44 -0.36 22.62
N GLY A 100 -17.27 -1.34 22.22
CA GLY A 100 -17.28 -1.88 20.86
C GLY A 100 -17.48 -0.80 19.81
N PHE A 101 -18.44 0.11 20.01
CA PHE A 101 -18.66 1.26 19.11
C PHE A 101 -17.46 2.21 19.05
N MET A 102 -16.83 2.50 20.18
CA MET A 102 -15.67 3.39 20.22
C MET A 102 -14.52 2.84 19.36
N TYR A 103 -14.28 1.53 19.40
CA TYR A 103 -13.29 0.87 18.54
C TYR A 103 -13.75 0.70 17.08
N ASP A 104 -15.03 0.43 16.82
CA ASP A 104 -15.59 0.28 15.47
C ASP A 104 -15.54 1.60 14.68
N LEU A 105 -15.83 2.72 15.35
CA LEU A 105 -15.87 4.05 14.75
C LEU A 105 -14.57 4.84 14.92
N GLY A 106 -13.62 4.35 15.73
CA GLY A 106 -12.38 5.07 16.05
C GLY A 106 -12.61 6.37 16.83
N LYS A 107 -13.61 6.39 17.72
CA LYS A 107 -13.92 7.54 18.57
C LYS A 107 -13.15 7.44 19.88
N GLY A 108 -12.34 8.45 20.21
CA GLY A 108 -11.52 8.46 21.43
C GLY A 108 -10.37 7.44 21.46
N VAL A 109 -10.35 6.47 20.54
CA VAL A 109 -9.29 5.48 20.32
C VAL A 109 -9.06 5.25 18.83
N PRO A 110 -7.87 4.78 18.41
CA PRO A 110 -7.69 4.30 17.04
C PRO A 110 -8.71 3.21 16.71
N GLN A 111 -9.25 3.25 15.48
CA GLN A 111 -10.19 2.23 15.01
C GLN A 111 -9.54 0.84 15.06
N ASP A 112 -10.25 -0.13 15.65
CA ASP A 112 -9.79 -1.51 15.78
C ASP A 112 -10.98 -2.48 15.74
N TYR A 113 -11.25 -3.04 14.56
CA TYR A 113 -12.34 -4.01 14.39
C TYR A 113 -12.17 -5.29 15.21
N LYS A 114 -10.92 -5.68 15.57
CA LYS A 114 -10.69 -6.89 16.36
C LYS A 114 -11.12 -6.66 17.81
N GLU A 115 -10.76 -5.51 18.38
CA GLU A 115 -11.27 -5.13 19.70
C GLU A 115 -12.78 -4.88 19.65
N ALA A 116 -13.32 -4.24 18.62
CA ALA A 116 -14.77 -4.06 18.47
C ALA A 116 -15.52 -5.40 18.46
N ILE A 117 -15.07 -6.38 17.65
CA ILE A 117 -15.66 -7.73 17.59
C ILE A 117 -15.56 -8.44 18.94
N LYS A 118 -14.43 -8.33 19.64
CA LYS A 118 -14.25 -8.91 20.98
C LYS A 118 -15.31 -8.37 21.95
N TRP A 119 -15.48 -7.05 22.01
CA TRP A 119 -16.44 -6.42 22.92
C TRP A 119 -17.90 -6.67 22.51
N TYR A 120 -18.24 -6.62 21.23
CA TYR A 120 -19.58 -6.98 20.75
C TYR A 120 -19.93 -8.45 21.04
N ARG A 121 -18.97 -9.36 20.95
CA ARG A 121 -19.19 -10.78 21.29
C ARG A 121 -19.51 -10.96 22.77
N LEU A 122 -18.74 -10.32 23.66
CA LEU A 122 -19.02 -10.34 25.10
C LEU A 122 -20.42 -9.77 25.42
N ALA A 123 -20.80 -8.66 24.78
CA ALA A 123 -22.14 -8.09 24.95
C ALA A 123 -23.25 -9.02 24.41
N THR A 124 -23.01 -9.69 23.28
CA THR A 124 -23.95 -10.63 22.65
C THR A 124 -24.13 -11.90 23.50
N GLU A 125 -23.05 -12.43 24.07
CA GLU A 125 -23.09 -13.59 24.98
C GLU A 125 -23.93 -13.32 26.23
N GLN A 126 -24.03 -12.05 26.65
CA GLN A 126 -24.88 -11.60 27.75
C GLN A 126 -26.30 -11.21 27.33
N GLY A 127 -26.71 -11.53 26.08
CA GLY A 127 -28.07 -11.33 25.58
C GLY A 127 -28.37 -9.93 25.03
N TYR A 128 -27.36 -9.09 24.81
CA TYR A 128 -27.57 -7.75 24.26
C TYR A 128 -27.69 -7.81 22.72
N HIS A 129 -28.94 -7.89 22.23
CA HIS A 129 -29.23 -8.13 20.81
C HIS A 129 -28.70 -7.05 19.85
N GLU A 130 -28.62 -5.79 20.29
CA GLU A 130 -28.04 -4.70 19.48
C GLU A 130 -26.57 -4.98 19.13
N ALA A 131 -25.81 -5.59 20.04
CA ALA A 131 -24.42 -5.98 19.77
C ALA A 131 -24.33 -7.08 18.70
N ALA A 132 -25.32 -7.95 18.60
CA ALA A 132 -25.33 -9.06 17.65
C ALA A 132 -25.45 -8.59 16.19
N GLU A 133 -26.17 -7.49 15.93
CA GLU A 133 -26.26 -6.90 14.60
C GLU A 133 -24.91 -6.31 14.16
N HIS A 134 -24.27 -5.53 15.03
CA HIS A 134 -22.95 -4.96 14.79
C HIS A 134 -21.87 -6.05 14.68
N LEU A 135 -21.93 -7.07 15.53
CA LEU A 135 -21.09 -8.26 15.44
C LEU A 135 -21.31 -8.98 14.11
N SER A 136 -22.54 -9.24 13.70
CA SER A 136 -22.84 -9.90 12.42
C SER A 136 -22.35 -9.08 11.24
N LYS A 137 -22.46 -7.75 11.28
CA LYS A 137 -21.93 -6.86 10.25
C LYS A 137 -20.41 -6.93 10.18
N LEU A 138 -19.71 -6.81 11.31
CA LEU A 138 -18.24 -6.89 11.37
C LEU A 138 -17.69 -8.30 11.09
N GLU A 139 -18.43 -9.35 11.44
CA GLU A 139 -18.09 -10.74 11.13
C GLU A 139 -18.40 -11.09 9.68
N LYS A 140 -19.42 -10.50 9.04
CA LYS A 140 -19.63 -10.56 7.58
C LYS A 140 -18.59 -9.75 6.81
N ILE A 141 -18.01 -8.73 7.45
CA ILE A 141 -16.81 -8.05 6.98
C ILE A 141 -15.55 -8.95 7.13
N LYS A 142 -15.64 -10.20 7.62
CA LYS A 142 -14.51 -11.14 7.53
C LYS A 142 -14.50 -11.83 6.18
N ILE A 143 -13.50 -11.44 5.39
CA ILE A 143 -13.05 -12.05 4.14
C ILE A 143 -14.07 -11.85 3.01
N PRO A 144 -13.82 -10.94 2.06
CA PRO A 144 -14.57 -10.91 0.81
C PRO A 144 -14.55 -12.31 0.23
N LYS A 145 -15.68 -12.84 -0.23
CA LYS A 145 -15.79 -14.23 -0.77
C LYS A 145 -14.70 -14.55 -1.81
N GLU A 146 -14.27 -13.53 -2.55
CA GLU A 146 -13.15 -13.55 -3.50
C GLU A 146 -11.75 -13.80 -2.90
N LEU A 147 -11.56 -13.62 -1.58
CA LEU A 147 -10.31 -13.82 -0.85
C LEU A 147 -10.29 -15.07 0.04
N GLU A 148 -11.37 -15.86 0.13
CA GLU A 148 -11.40 -17.09 0.94
C GLU A 148 -10.32 -18.10 0.51
N GLY A 149 -10.16 -18.29 -0.79
CA GLY A 149 -9.08 -19.13 -1.34
C GLY A 149 -7.69 -18.59 -0.98
N LEU A 150 -7.52 -17.27 -1.00
CA LEU A 150 -6.26 -16.61 -0.67
C LEU A 150 -5.88 -16.80 0.81
N PHE A 151 -6.84 -16.67 1.73
CA PHE A 151 -6.61 -16.95 3.15
C PHE A 151 -6.29 -18.42 3.41
N ALA A 152 -6.99 -19.35 2.76
CA ALA A 152 -6.74 -20.77 2.90
C ALA A 152 -5.32 -21.14 2.41
N ASP A 153 -4.87 -20.58 1.29
CA ASP A 153 -3.50 -20.75 0.80
C ASP A 153 -2.47 -20.10 1.72
N ALA A 154 -2.72 -18.89 2.23
CA ALA A 154 -1.81 -18.18 3.13
C ALA A 154 -1.61 -18.91 4.47
N ASN A 155 -2.69 -19.43 5.06
CA ASN A 155 -2.66 -20.25 6.28
C ASN A 155 -1.95 -21.58 6.08
N ARG A 156 -2.02 -22.15 4.86
CA ARG A 156 -1.26 -23.36 4.48
C ARG A 156 0.22 -23.10 4.23
N GLY A 157 0.69 -21.86 4.39
CA GLY A 157 2.09 -21.52 4.24
C GLY A 157 2.48 -21.08 2.83
N VAL A 158 1.54 -20.94 1.88
CA VAL A 158 1.90 -20.56 0.50
C VAL A 158 2.41 -19.11 0.48
N ALA A 159 3.71 -18.92 0.29
CA ALA A 159 4.38 -17.63 0.43
C ALA A 159 3.78 -16.52 -0.47
N LYS A 160 3.37 -16.87 -1.70
CA LYS A 160 2.68 -15.95 -2.63
C LYS A 160 1.31 -15.50 -2.10
N ALA A 161 0.58 -16.41 -1.46
CA ALA A 161 -0.72 -16.10 -0.88
C ALA A 161 -0.58 -15.22 0.36
N GLN A 162 0.42 -15.49 1.21
CA GLN A 162 0.76 -14.66 2.35
C GLN A 162 1.13 -13.23 1.93
N TYR A 163 1.94 -13.06 0.87
CA TYR A 163 2.26 -11.75 0.32
C TYR A 163 1.04 -10.99 -0.24
N ASN A 164 0.24 -11.66 -1.08
CA ASN A 164 -0.95 -11.06 -1.67
C ASN A 164 -1.98 -10.67 -0.60
N LEU A 165 -2.09 -11.49 0.45
CA LEU A 165 -2.94 -11.19 1.59
C LEU A 165 -2.43 -9.99 2.38
N ALA A 166 -1.12 -9.90 2.60
CA ALA A 166 -0.48 -8.76 3.22
C ALA A 166 -0.69 -7.45 2.44
N MET A 167 -0.60 -7.49 1.11
CA MET A 167 -0.91 -6.35 0.22
C MET A 167 -2.35 -5.87 0.36
N LYS A 168 -3.30 -6.81 0.50
CA LYS A 168 -4.71 -6.47 0.71
C LYS A 168 -4.93 -5.78 2.05
N TYR A 169 -4.25 -6.25 3.10
CA TYR A 169 -4.24 -5.58 4.40
C TYR A 169 -3.55 -4.19 4.40
N ALA A 170 -2.57 -3.99 3.52
CA ALA A 170 -1.83 -2.75 3.38
C ALA A 170 -2.63 -1.66 2.62
N ASN A 171 -3.25 -2.00 1.50
CA ASN A 171 -3.68 -1.03 0.47
C ASN A 171 -5.05 -0.35 0.65
N LYS A 172 -5.69 -0.43 1.82
CA LYS A 172 -7.04 0.14 2.09
C LYS A 172 -8.16 -0.30 1.11
N GLU A 173 -7.89 -1.22 0.18
CA GLU A 173 -8.88 -1.74 -0.75
C GLU A 173 -9.95 -2.55 -0.02
N GLY A 174 -11.22 -2.32 -0.36
CA GLY A 174 -12.35 -3.11 0.15
C GLY A 174 -12.65 -2.95 1.64
N GLY A 175 -12.05 -1.97 2.35
CA GLY A 175 -12.26 -1.77 3.79
C GLY A 175 -11.41 -2.67 4.70
N PHE A 176 -10.44 -3.41 4.14
CA PHE A 176 -9.60 -4.37 4.85
C PHE A 176 -8.25 -3.80 5.28
N HIS A 177 -8.20 -2.59 5.82
CA HIS A 177 -6.93 -2.02 6.26
C HIS A 177 -6.54 -2.50 7.66
N ASN A 178 -5.45 -3.27 7.77
CA ASN A 178 -4.88 -3.62 9.07
C ASN A 178 -3.36 -3.78 8.96
N GLU A 179 -2.65 -2.78 9.43
CA GLU A 179 -1.21 -2.66 9.25
C GLU A 179 -0.42 -3.71 10.05
N LYS A 180 -0.93 -4.11 11.22
CA LYS A 180 -0.32 -5.15 12.05
C LYS A 180 -0.44 -6.52 11.40
N GLU A 181 -1.60 -6.83 10.83
CA GLU A 181 -1.81 -8.09 10.10
C GLU A 181 -1.04 -8.10 8.78
N ALA A 182 -0.98 -6.97 8.05
CA ALA A 182 -0.15 -6.84 6.85
C ALA A 182 1.32 -7.18 7.15
N ALA A 183 1.89 -6.58 8.20
CA ALA A 183 3.27 -6.82 8.60
C ALA A 183 3.54 -8.30 8.94
N LYS A 184 2.64 -8.94 9.70
CA LYS A 184 2.73 -10.37 10.05
C LYS A 184 2.74 -11.26 8.81
N TRP A 185 1.85 -11.02 7.86
CA TRP A 185 1.76 -11.82 6.63
C TRP A 185 2.94 -11.59 5.69
N PHE A 186 3.43 -10.35 5.59
CA PHE A 186 4.67 -10.07 4.85
C PHE A 186 5.89 -10.75 5.49
N GLU A 187 5.99 -10.78 6.83
CA GLU A 187 7.08 -11.47 7.54
C GLU A 187 7.08 -12.98 7.23
N LEU A 188 5.91 -13.62 7.28
CA LEU A 188 5.76 -15.05 6.94
C LEU A 188 6.11 -15.34 5.48
N ALA A 189 5.73 -14.45 4.55
CA ALA A 189 6.09 -14.58 3.14
C ALA A 189 7.60 -14.37 2.92
N ALA A 190 8.21 -13.42 3.63
CA ALA A 190 9.63 -13.10 3.54
C ALA A 190 10.54 -14.22 4.09
N LYS A 191 10.12 -14.90 5.17
CA LYS A 191 10.81 -16.09 5.70
C LYS A 191 10.96 -17.21 4.67
N GLN A 192 10.12 -17.21 3.65
CA GLN A 192 10.12 -18.18 2.56
C GLN A 192 10.77 -17.63 1.27
N GLY A 193 11.48 -16.50 1.35
CA GLY A 193 12.18 -15.89 0.22
C GLY A 193 11.28 -15.16 -0.77
N PHE A 194 10.01 -14.91 -0.43
CA PHE A 194 9.08 -14.18 -1.29
C PHE A 194 9.33 -12.66 -1.19
N LYS A 195 9.19 -11.92 -2.30
CA LYS A 195 9.51 -10.48 -2.47
C LYS A 195 8.56 -9.55 -1.67
N ALA A 196 8.50 -9.72 -0.35
CA ALA A 196 7.61 -9.03 0.58
C ALA A 196 8.27 -7.86 1.34
N LYS A 197 9.60 -7.77 1.33
CA LYS A 197 10.35 -6.86 2.20
C LYS A 197 10.08 -5.37 1.97
N LYS A 198 9.89 -4.92 0.73
CA LYS A 198 9.65 -3.49 0.40
C LYS A 198 8.46 -2.89 1.16
N ASN A 199 7.38 -3.66 1.33
CA ASN A 199 6.14 -3.18 1.96
C ASN A 199 6.17 -3.30 3.49
N ILE A 200 7.00 -4.20 4.05
CA ILE A 200 7.21 -4.29 5.50
C ILE A 200 7.73 -2.95 6.03
N TYR A 201 8.71 -2.35 5.34
CA TYR A 201 9.36 -1.12 5.78
C TYR A 201 8.46 0.12 5.62
N GLU A 202 7.60 0.19 4.60
CA GLU A 202 6.60 1.26 4.46
C GLU A 202 5.51 1.22 5.56
N LEU A 203 5.07 0.02 5.97
CA LEU A 203 4.13 -0.15 7.09
C LEU A 203 4.78 0.10 8.46
N ALA A 204 6.08 -0.12 8.56
CA ALA A 204 6.86 0.12 9.78
C ALA A 204 7.09 1.62 10.08
N ASN A 205 6.86 2.51 9.11
CA ASN A 205 6.97 3.97 9.28
C ASN A 205 6.03 4.56 10.35
N LYS A 206 5.09 3.80 10.92
CA LYS A 206 4.23 4.25 12.03
C LYS A 206 4.72 3.82 13.43
N ASN A 207 5.75 2.98 13.53
CA ASN A 207 6.48 2.70 14.77
C ASN A 207 8.00 2.77 14.50
N VAL A 208 8.42 4.00 14.16
CA VAL A 208 9.68 4.34 13.47
C VAL A 208 10.92 3.74 14.17
N SER A 209 10.98 3.77 15.51
CA SER A 209 12.20 3.45 16.25
C SER A 209 12.63 1.99 16.15
N LYS A 210 11.70 1.05 16.40
CA LYS A 210 12.01 -0.38 16.41
C LYS A 210 12.22 -0.96 15.00
N ALA A 211 11.46 -0.44 14.05
CA ALA A 211 11.61 -0.82 12.65
C ALA A 211 12.94 -0.35 12.06
N LEU A 212 13.37 0.86 12.43
CA LEU A 212 14.66 1.40 12.03
C LEU A 212 15.83 0.61 12.65
N GLU A 213 15.71 0.16 13.90
CA GLU A 213 16.71 -0.71 14.52
C GLU A 213 16.88 -2.04 13.78
N ILE A 214 15.78 -2.71 13.45
CA ILE A 214 15.82 -3.96 12.68
C ILE A 214 16.37 -3.71 11.28
N LEU A 215 15.95 -2.65 10.61
CA LEU A 215 16.45 -2.29 9.28
C LEU A 215 17.96 -2.00 9.29
N LYS A 216 18.45 -1.27 10.29
CA LYS A 216 19.89 -1.00 10.46
C LYS A 216 20.65 -2.30 10.68
N SER A 217 20.18 -3.15 11.59
CA SER A 217 20.77 -4.47 11.85
C SER A 217 20.80 -5.32 10.57
N ASP A 218 19.70 -5.40 9.81
CA ASP A 218 19.64 -6.15 8.56
C ASP A 218 20.62 -5.60 7.49
N ALA A 219 20.71 -4.28 7.38
CA ALA A 219 21.62 -3.62 6.45
C ALA A 219 23.09 -3.87 6.82
N GLU A 220 23.42 -3.80 8.11
CA GLU A 220 24.74 -4.11 8.68
C GLU A 220 25.11 -5.59 8.48
N ASN A 221 24.12 -6.50 8.55
CA ASN A 221 24.29 -7.92 8.24
C ASN A 221 24.36 -8.23 6.73
N GLY A 222 24.40 -7.21 5.88
CA GLY A 222 24.63 -7.40 4.45
C GLY A 222 23.37 -7.66 3.63
N ILE A 223 22.16 -7.55 4.17
CA ILE A 223 20.94 -7.82 3.39
C ILE A 223 20.74 -6.69 2.35
N PRO A 224 20.85 -6.96 1.03
CA PRO A 224 20.88 -5.90 0.03
C PRO A 224 19.57 -5.11 -0.07
N GLU A 225 18.41 -5.72 0.18
CA GLU A 225 17.13 -5.01 0.26
C GLU A 225 17.09 -4.00 1.40
N ALA A 226 17.64 -4.38 2.57
CA ALA A 226 17.68 -3.54 3.75
C ALA A 226 18.66 -2.37 3.54
N GLN A 227 19.82 -2.65 2.95
CA GLN A 227 20.78 -1.62 2.54
C GLN A 227 20.14 -0.61 1.56
N TYR A 228 19.46 -1.08 0.52
CA TYR A 228 18.77 -0.18 -0.41
C TYR A 228 17.68 0.66 0.27
N THR A 229 16.89 0.05 1.15
CA THR A 229 15.84 0.75 1.88
C THR A 229 16.41 1.81 2.81
N LEU A 230 17.48 1.48 3.55
CA LEU A 230 18.19 2.42 4.41
C LEU A 230 18.83 3.55 3.60
N SER A 231 19.30 3.25 2.39
CA SER A 231 19.76 4.26 1.43
C SER A 231 18.67 5.29 1.10
N VAL A 232 17.45 4.83 0.77
CA VAL A 232 16.32 5.71 0.45
C VAL A 232 15.95 6.56 1.67
N MET A 233 15.91 5.95 2.86
CA MET A 233 15.59 6.67 4.11
C MET A 233 16.60 7.78 4.41
N TYR A 234 17.90 7.52 4.27
CA TYR A 234 18.92 8.56 4.40
C TYR A 234 18.85 9.62 3.29
N GLY A 235 18.42 9.25 2.08
CA GLY A 235 18.26 10.18 0.97
C GLY A 235 17.12 11.17 1.20
N ASN A 236 16.01 10.71 1.78
CA ASN A 236 14.80 11.50 2.00
C ASN A 236 14.73 12.16 3.39
N GLY A 237 15.49 11.66 4.36
CA GLY A 237 15.33 12.06 5.77
C GLY A 237 14.13 11.38 6.46
N ASP A 238 13.70 10.22 5.94
CA ASP A 238 12.53 9.49 6.46
C ASP A 238 12.93 8.69 7.71
N GLY A 239 12.54 9.15 8.90
CA GLY A 239 12.84 8.47 10.17
C GLY A 239 14.32 8.50 10.61
N VAL A 240 15.21 9.01 9.77
CA VAL A 240 16.62 9.33 10.07
C VAL A 240 16.94 10.74 9.55
N PRO A 241 17.89 11.48 10.15
CA PRO A 241 18.37 12.72 9.55
C PRO A 241 18.88 12.46 8.12
N GLN A 242 18.52 13.34 7.18
CA GLN A 242 18.97 13.24 5.80
C GLN A 242 20.51 13.24 5.74
N ASP A 243 21.07 12.26 5.03
CA ASP A 243 22.50 12.08 4.85
C ASP A 243 22.76 11.45 3.47
N ILE A 244 23.02 12.31 2.49
CA ILE A 244 23.25 11.90 1.10
C ILE A 244 24.47 10.98 0.98
N LYS A 245 25.51 11.17 1.80
CA LYS A 245 26.71 10.33 1.77
C LYS A 245 26.39 8.91 2.23
N LYS A 246 25.63 8.76 3.32
CA LYS A 246 25.16 7.44 3.79
C LYS A 246 24.19 6.82 2.80
N SER A 247 23.30 7.61 2.20
CA SER A 247 22.40 7.13 1.15
C SER A 247 23.18 6.45 0.03
N ILE A 248 24.17 7.13 -0.54
CA ILE A 248 25.02 6.60 -1.61
C ILE A 248 25.80 5.37 -1.17
N MET A 249 26.39 5.39 0.04
CA MET A 249 27.14 4.26 0.59
C MET A 249 26.28 2.99 0.66
N TRP A 250 25.08 3.09 1.24
CA TRP A 250 24.17 1.95 1.35
C TRP A 250 23.61 1.49 0.00
N CYS A 251 23.35 2.43 -0.92
CA CYS A 251 22.95 2.12 -2.30
C CYS A 251 24.05 1.34 -3.02
N GLN A 252 25.30 1.76 -2.86
CA GLN A 252 26.44 1.10 -3.46
C GLN A 252 26.64 -0.32 -2.94
N LEU A 253 26.56 -0.52 -1.62
CA LEU A 253 26.63 -1.87 -1.02
C LEU A 253 25.54 -2.80 -1.58
N ALA A 254 24.29 -2.32 -1.68
CA ALA A 254 23.21 -3.10 -2.26
C ALA A 254 23.42 -3.41 -3.76
N ALA A 255 23.92 -2.43 -4.52
CA ALA A 255 24.16 -2.57 -5.96
C ALA A 255 25.27 -3.58 -6.27
N GLU A 256 26.36 -3.54 -5.48
CA GLU A 256 27.50 -4.45 -5.58
C GLU A 256 27.10 -5.91 -5.28
N GLN A 257 26.09 -6.10 -4.43
CA GLN A 257 25.49 -7.41 -4.15
C GLN A 257 24.49 -7.88 -5.22
N GLY A 258 24.29 -7.12 -6.29
CA GLY A 258 23.41 -7.52 -7.37
C GLY A 258 21.99 -6.98 -7.26
N TYR A 259 21.65 -6.10 -6.32
CA TYR A 259 20.27 -5.64 -6.18
C TYR A 259 19.86 -4.69 -7.30
N ALA A 260 19.01 -5.15 -8.22
CA ALA A 260 18.65 -4.44 -9.45
C ALA A 260 18.17 -2.98 -9.23
N MET A 261 17.37 -2.73 -8.19
CA MET A 261 16.90 -1.39 -7.81
C MET A 261 18.05 -0.47 -7.41
N ALA A 262 18.99 -0.97 -6.60
CA ALA A 262 20.16 -0.22 -6.20
C ALA A 262 21.09 0.03 -7.38
N GLN A 263 21.25 -0.95 -8.27
CA GLN A 263 22.02 -0.77 -9.51
C GLN A 263 21.41 0.32 -10.40
N PHE A 264 20.09 0.32 -10.59
CA PHE A 264 19.40 1.38 -11.33
C PHE A 264 19.60 2.75 -10.68
N ASN A 265 19.36 2.88 -9.37
CA ASN A 265 19.52 4.17 -8.69
C ASN A 265 20.98 4.65 -8.68
N LEU A 266 21.94 3.75 -8.49
CA LEU A 266 23.36 4.09 -8.56
C LEU A 266 23.75 4.53 -9.97
N ALA A 267 23.18 3.94 -11.01
CA ALA A 267 23.34 4.40 -12.37
C ALA A 267 22.80 5.83 -12.57
N VAL A 268 21.64 6.14 -12.00
CA VAL A 268 21.06 7.50 -12.02
C VAL A 268 22.02 8.48 -11.34
N LEU A 269 22.49 8.17 -10.14
CA LEU A 269 23.41 9.03 -9.38
C LEU A 269 24.69 9.34 -10.16
N TYR A 270 25.32 8.31 -10.76
CA TYR A 270 26.49 8.51 -11.61
C TYR A 270 26.17 9.28 -12.90
N SER A 271 24.95 9.17 -13.42
CA SER A 271 24.58 9.89 -14.64
C SER A 271 24.24 11.36 -14.45
N THR A 272 23.72 11.73 -13.28
CA THR A 272 23.33 13.10 -12.96
C THR A 272 24.39 13.85 -12.17
N GLY A 273 25.40 13.13 -11.64
CA GLY A 273 26.39 13.71 -10.73
C GLY A 273 25.81 14.06 -9.35
N GLN A 274 24.65 13.50 -8.99
CA GLN A 274 24.01 13.80 -7.71
C GLN A 274 24.74 13.10 -6.56
N GLY A 275 25.53 13.87 -5.82
CA GLY A 275 26.27 13.39 -4.64
C GLY A 275 27.47 12.49 -4.93
N VAL A 276 27.65 12.06 -6.18
CA VAL A 276 28.88 11.43 -6.71
C VAL A 276 29.35 12.19 -7.95
N PRO A 277 30.66 12.19 -8.29
CA PRO A 277 31.11 12.74 -9.56
C PRO A 277 30.40 12.07 -10.75
N GLU A 278 29.96 12.87 -11.71
CA GLU A 278 29.32 12.36 -12.92
C GLU A 278 30.27 11.41 -13.66
N ASP A 279 29.78 10.21 -13.97
CA ASP A 279 30.50 9.17 -14.70
C ASP A 279 29.52 8.35 -15.55
N LYS A 280 29.33 8.79 -16.80
CA LYS A 280 28.43 8.13 -17.75
C LYS A 280 28.83 6.68 -18.05
N GLN A 281 30.11 6.33 -17.96
CA GLN A 281 30.56 4.95 -18.22
C GLN A 281 30.20 4.03 -17.05
N LYS A 282 30.38 4.48 -15.80
CA LYS A 282 29.91 3.74 -14.62
C LYS A 282 28.40 3.62 -14.63
N ALA A 283 27.69 4.71 -14.93
CA ALA A 283 26.23 4.68 -15.04
C ALA A 283 25.76 3.63 -16.05
N LEU A 284 26.38 3.58 -17.23
CA LEU A 284 26.04 2.59 -18.25
C LEU A 284 26.25 1.15 -17.77
N LYS A 285 27.36 0.85 -17.09
CA LYS A 285 27.62 -0.48 -16.53
C LYS A 285 26.53 -0.89 -15.53
N TRP A 286 26.12 0.02 -14.66
CA TRP A 286 25.06 -0.25 -13.69
C TRP A 286 23.69 -0.41 -14.34
N TYR A 287 23.35 0.41 -15.35
CA TYR A 287 22.15 0.24 -16.16
C TYR A 287 22.09 -1.11 -16.87
N GLN A 288 23.21 -1.58 -17.44
CA GLN A 288 23.30 -2.91 -18.04
C GLN A 288 23.02 -4.04 -17.03
N LEU A 289 23.55 -3.92 -15.81
CA LEU A 289 23.32 -4.90 -14.76
C LEU A 289 21.85 -4.91 -14.31
N ALA A 290 21.23 -3.74 -14.16
CA ALA A 290 19.80 -3.63 -13.84
C ALA A 290 18.91 -4.23 -14.94
N LEU A 291 19.22 -3.95 -16.22
CA LEU A 291 18.49 -4.50 -17.37
C LEU A 291 18.50 -6.02 -17.42
N LYS A 292 19.66 -6.65 -17.16
CA LYS A 292 19.78 -8.12 -17.10
C LYS A 292 18.86 -8.76 -16.06
N GLN A 293 18.42 -7.99 -15.07
CA GLN A 293 17.52 -8.42 -14.01
C GLN A 293 16.06 -8.00 -14.21
N GLY A 294 15.74 -7.45 -15.40
CA GLY A 294 14.38 -7.09 -15.78
C GLY A 294 13.92 -5.68 -15.38
N TYR A 295 14.85 -4.79 -15.02
CA TYR A 295 14.57 -3.37 -14.79
C TYR A 295 14.44 -2.61 -16.13
N ASN A 296 13.32 -2.86 -16.80
CA ASN A 296 13.04 -2.42 -18.17
C ASN A 296 12.92 -0.89 -18.32
N GLU A 297 12.62 -0.18 -17.22
CA GLU A 297 12.56 1.28 -17.13
C GLU A 297 13.89 1.94 -17.56
N THR A 298 14.99 1.21 -17.42
CA THR A 298 16.32 1.62 -17.89
C THR A 298 16.38 1.85 -19.41
N ARG A 299 15.55 1.15 -20.20
CA ARG A 299 15.59 1.22 -21.67
C ARG A 299 15.23 2.61 -22.19
N ASP A 300 14.29 3.29 -21.56
CA ASP A 300 13.90 4.65 -21.95
C ASP A 300 15.05 5.64 -21.71
N ILE A 301 15.80 5.46 -20.61
CA ILE A 301 16.98 6.27 -20.32
C ILE A 301 18.07 6.02 -21.37
N LEU A 302 18.36 4.75 -21.69
CA LEU A 302 19.35 4.41 -22.71
C LEU A 302 18.95 4.90 -24.09
N TYR A 303 17.66 4.82 -24.46
CA TYR A 303 17.14 5.41 -25.68
C TYR A 303 17.37 6.93 -25.71
N ASN A 304 17.05 7.62 -24.61
CA ASN A 304 17.29 9.06 -24.49
C ASN A 304 18.78 9.43 -24.57
N TRP A 305 19.69 8.56 -24.14
CA TRP A 305 21.12 8.78 -24.31
C TRP A 305 21.56 8.52 -25.74
N ALA A 306 21.06 7.44 -26.36
CA ALA A 306 21.35 7.07 -27.74
C ALA A 306 20.94 8.19 -28.71
N ARG A 307 19.72 8.72 -28.58
CA ARG A 307 19.23 9.85 -29.40
C ARG A 307 20.05 11.14 -29.21
N ASN A 308 20.69 11.28 -28.06
CA ASN A 308 21.57 12.40 -27.71
C ASN A 308 23.06 12.07 -27.95
N ASN A 309 23.35 11.26 -28.97
CA ASN A 309 24.70 10.93 -29.45
C ASN A 309 25.59 10.18 -28.44
N ASN A 310 25.02 9.36 -27.55
CA ASN A 310 25.81 8.43 -26.74
C ASN A 310 26.02 7.10 -27.49
N PRO A 311 27.23 6.81 -27.99
CA PRO A 311 27.48 5.63 -28.82
C PRO A 311 27.38 4.31 -28.04
N GLN A 312 27.66 4.32 -26.73
CA GLN A 312 27.59 3.11 -25.92
C GLN A 312 26.14 2.75 -25.58
N ALA A 313 25.28 3.75 -25.36
CA ALA A 313 23.84 3.54 -25.20
C ALA A 313 23.19 3.09 -26.52
N LEU A 314 23.63 3.65 -27.66
CA LEU A 314 23.20 3.19 -28.98
C LEU A 314 23.57 1.71 -29.21
N LYS A 315 24.78 1.30 -28.85
CA LYS A 315 25.19 -0.10 -28.96
C LYS A 315 24.26 -1.03 -28.17
N LEU A 316 23.93 -0.68 -26.92
CA LEU A 316 22.99 -1.46 -26.12
C LEU A 316 21.59 -1.51 -26.70
N LEU A 317 21.11 -0.40 -27.27
CA LEU A 317 19.81 -0.36 -27.93
C LEU A 317 19.78 -1.27 -29.17
N ILE A 318 20.88 -1.32 -29.94
CA ILE A 318 21.03 -2.25 -31.06
C ILE A 318 21.07 -3.69 -30.57
N ASP A 319 21.85 -4.00 -29.54
CA ASP A 319 21.93 -5.33 -28.94
C ASP A 319 20.53 -5.79 -28.46
N ASP A 320 19.76 -4.93 -27.80
CA ASP A 320 18.37 -5.23 -27.39
C ASP A 320 17.46 -5.47 -28.60
N ALA A 321 17.59 -4.65 -29.65
CA ALA A 321 16.78 -4.79 -30.86
C ALA A 321 17.08 -6.09 -31.62
N GLU A 322 18.34 -6.53 -31.64
CA GLU A 322 18.78 -7.81 -32.21
C GLU A 322 18.31 -9.02 -31.38
N ASN A 323 18.09 -8.83 -30.07
CA ASN A 323 17.53 -9.84 -29.16
C ASN A 323 15.99 -9.77 -29.06
N ASP A 324 15.32 -9.37 -30.14
CA ASP A 324 13.85 -9.37 -30.26
C ASP A 324 13.09 -8.50 -29.23
N ILE A 325 13.75 -7.50 -28.64
CA ILE A 325 13.07 -6.51 -27.81
C ILE A 325 12.34 -5.53 -28.73
N ILE A 326 11.02 -5.69 -28.82
CA ILE A 326 10.13 -4.92 -29.72
C ILE A 326 10.27 -3.42 -29.48
N GLU A 327 10.35 -2.98 -28.22
CA GLU A 327 10.52 -1.57 -27.87
C GLU A 327 11.83 -1.00 -28.41
N ALA A 328 12.92 -1.77 -28.35
CA ALA A 328 14.22 -1.36 -28.87
C ALA A 328 14.23 -1.28 -30.40
N GLN A 329 13.58 -2.25 -31.08
CA GLN A 329 13.41 -2.23 -32.53
C GLN A 329 12.62 -1.00 -32.99
N ILE A 330 11.52 -0.67 -32.30
CA ILE A 330 10.71 0.53 -32.58
C ILE A 330 11.54 1.80 -32.33
N ASN A 331 12.25 1.88 -31.21
CA ASN A 331 13.06 3.03 -30.85
C ASN A 331 14.20 3.27 -31.85
N LEU A 332 14.89 2.22 -32.28
CA LEU A 332 15.95 2.30 -33.29
C LEU A 332 15.40 2.72 -34.65
N ALA A 333 14.21 2.22 -35.02
CA ALA A 333 13.53 2.65 -36.22
C ALA A 333 13.15 4.14 -36.19
N VAL A 334 12.71 4.65 -35.04
CA VAL A 334 12.45 6.10 -34.82
C VAL A 334 13.73 6.92 -34.96
N MET A 335 14.85 6.46 -34.40
CA MET A 335 16.13 7.16 -34.50
C MET A 335 16.58 7.29 -35.96
N TYR A 336 16.52 6.20 -36.74
CA TYR A 336 16.85 6.24 -38.17
C TYR A 336 15.85 7.07 -38.98
N LEU A 337 14.58 7.13 -38.60
CA LEU A 337 13.58 7.93 -39.30
C LEU A 337 13.75 9.44 -39.06
N THR A 338 14.26 9.82 -37.88
CA THR A 338 14.39 11.23 -37.47
C THR A 338 15.80 11.78 -37.60
N GLY A 339 16.81 10.92 -37.74
CA GLY A 339 18.21 11.32 -37.71
C GLY A 339 18.74 11.69 -36.32
N GLN A 340 18.03 11.30 -35.25
CA GLN A 340 18.47 11.57 -33.87
C GLN A 340 19.42 10.48 -33.38
N GLY A 341 20.65 10.85 -33.02
CA GLY A 341 21.67 9.92 -32.52
C GLY A 341 22.31 9.03 -33.59
N VAL A 342 21.72 8.95 -34.78
CA VAL A 342 22.20 8.23 -35.97
C VAL A 342 21.83 9.04 -37.23
N PRO A 343 22.56 8.91 -38.35
CA PRO A 343 22.14 9.52 -39.61
C PRO A 343 20.75 9.05 -40.06
N GLU A 344 19.96 9.95 -40.65
CA GLU A 344 18.65 9.60 -41.21
C GLU A 344 18.79 8.51 -42.28
N ASP A 345 18.04 7.43 -42.12
CA ASP A 345 18.03 6.28 -43.02
C ASP A 345 16.65 5.62 -43.00
N LYS A 346 15.81 6.03 -43.96
CA LYS A 346 14.43 5.52 -44.08
C LYS A 346 14.37 4.01 -44.35
N GLN A 347 15.40 3.44 -45.00
CA GLN A 347 15.44 2.01 -45.29
C GLN A 347 15.73 1.20 -44.02
N LYS A 348 16.70 1.64 -43.20
CA LYS A 348 16.95 1.03 -41.89
C LYS A 348 15.79 1.23 -40.92
N ALA A 349 15.14 2.39 -40.94
CA ALA A 349 13.93 2.61 -40.16
C ALA A 349 12.86 1.59 -40.52
N LEU A 350 12.57 1.41 -41.83
CA LEU A 350 11.61 0.41 -42.29
C LEU A 350 12.02 -1.01 -41.91
N LYS A 351 13.29 -1.38 -42.04
CA LYS A 351 13.81 -2.69 -41.65
C LYS A 351 13.48 -3.00 -40.19
N TRP A 352 13.84 -2.13 -39.26
CA TRP A 352 13.60 -2.34 -37.84
C TRP A 352 12.11 -2.35 -37.48
N TYR A 353 11.28 -1.53 -38.15
CA TYR A 353 9.83 -1.60 -37.98
C TYR A 353 9.24 -2.93 -38.47
N LYS A 354 9.72 -3.47 -39.59
CA LYS A 354 9.29 -4.79 -40.08
C LYS A 354 9.65 -5.88 -39.09
N THR A 355 10.88 -5.88 -38.59
CA THR A 355 11.32 -6.81 -37.55
C THR A 355 10.43 -6.70 -36.30
N ALA A 356 10.12 -5.49 -35.82
CA ALA A 356 9.18 -5.29 -34.71
C ALA A 356 7.78 -5.85 -34.98
N ALA A 357 7.27 -5.72 -36.21
CA ALA A 357 5.99 -6.27 -36.60
C ALA A 357 6.02 -7.81 -36.57
N GLU A 358 7.05 -8.41 -37.16
CA GLU A 358 7.26 -9.86 -37.20
C GLU A 358 7.41 -10.44 -35.80
N THR A 359 8.25 -9.86 -34.95
CA THR A 359 8.44 -10.27 -33.55
C THR A 359 7.15 -10.14 -32.76
N LYS A 360 6.37 -9.06 -32.93
CA LYS A 360 5.05 -8.88 -32.30
C LYS A 360 4.02 -9.90 -32.79
N ILE A 361 4.06 -10.32 -34.05
CA ILE A 361 3.16 -11.33 -34.63
C ILE A 361 3.54 -12.73 -34.10
N HIS A 362 4.84 -13.04 -34.03
CA HIS A 362 5.35 -14.30 -33.51
C HIS A 362 5.07 -14.45 -32.01
N THR A 363 5.32 -13.42 -31.21
CA THR A 363 4.95 -13.37 -29.78
C THR A 363 3.42 -13.42 -29.59
N LYS A 364 2.64 -12.81 -30.49
CA LYS A 364 1.16 -12.88 -30.52
C LYS A 364 0.61 -13.91 -31.50
N LYS A 365 1.00 -15.18 -31.39
CA LYS A 365 0.34 -16.35 -32.05
C LYS A 365 -1.22 -16.35 -31.98
N ILE A 366 -1.84 -15.45 -31.20
CA ILE A 366 -3.27 -15.18 -30.95
C ILE A 366 -3.96 -14.25 -31.98
N VAL A 367 -3.26 -13.43 -32.78
CA VAL A 367 -3.97 -12.56 -33.77
C VAL A 367 -4.68 -13.41 -34.84
N LYS A 368 -4.16 -14.61 -35.10
CA LYS A 368 -4.79 -15.65 -35.93
C LYS A 368 -6.13 -16.17 -35.39
N THR A 369 -6.40 -16.06 -34.08
CA THR A 369 -7.65 -16.55 -33.48
C THR A 369 -8.80 -15.54 -33.60
N ASN A 370 -8.51 -14.24 -33.69
CA ASN A 370 -9.54 -13.19 -33.83
C ASN A 370 -9.82 -12.79 -35.28
N PHE A 371 -8.82 -12.78 -36.17
CA PHE A 371 -9.05 -12.48 -37.60
C PHE A 371 -9.67 -13.65 -38.38
N ARG A 372 -9.62 -14.88 -37.85
CA ARG A 372 -10.34 -16.03 -38.43
C ARG A 372 -11.86 -16.00 -38.18
N LYS A 373 -12.39 -15.11 -37.32
CA LYS A 373 -13.82 -15.08 -36.98
C LYS A 373 -14.56 -13.75 -37.23
N LYS A 374 -13.91 -12.70 -37.77
CA LYS A 374 -14.58 -11.44 -38.14
C LYS A 374 -14.05 -10.84 -39.45
N ASN A 375 -14.98 -10.25 -40.20
CA ASN A 375 -14.82 -9.56 -41.48
C ASN A 375 -13.62 -8.57 -41.45
N ILE A 376 -12.46 -8.95 -42.01
CA ILE A 376 -11.20 -8.17 -42.04
C ILE A 376 -11.44 -6.68 -42.43
N PRO A 377 -12.29 -6.35 -43.43
CA PRO A 377 -12.61 -4.97 -43.79
C PRO A 377 -13.21 -4.13 -42.66
N GLN A 378 -14.06 -4.68 -41.80
CA GLN A 378 -14.67 -3.93 -40.69
C GLN A 378 -13.67 -3.63 -39.57
N VAL A 379 -12.80 -4.59 -39.25
CA VAL A 379 -11.75 -4.41 -38.25
C VAL A 379 -10.74 -3.37 -38.73
N LEU A 380 -10.33 -3.46 -39.99
CA LEU A 380 -9.44 -2.47 -40.61
C LEU A 380 -10.09 -1.08 -40.63
N LYS A 381 -11.38 -0.97 -41.00
CA LYS A 381 -12.11 0.31 -41.01
C LYS A 381 -12.15 0.95 -39.62
N ARG A 382 -12.41 0.18 -38.57
CA ARG A 382 -12.40 0.68 -37.18
C ARG A 382 -11.01 1.10 -36.72
N LEU A 383 -9.99 0.34 -37.10
CA LEU A 383 -8.61 0.64 -36.75
C LEU A 383 -8.12 1.93 -37.45
N VAL A 384 -8.42 2.10 -38.74
CA VAL A 384 -8.17 3.33 -39.50
C VAL A 384 -8.89 4.51 -38.86
N TYR A 385 -10.18 4.37 -38.56
CA TYR A 385 -10.95 5.43 -37.89
C TYR A 385 -10.31 5.87 -36.57
N ASN A 386 -9.94 4.93 -35.70
CA ASN A 386 -9.29 5.25 -34.43
C ASN A 386 -7.93 5.91 -34.62
N ALA A 387 -7.15 5.45 -35.61
CA ALA A 387 -5.86 6.04 -35.93
C ALA A 387 -5.98 7.46 -36.48
N GLU A 388 -6.99 7.74 -37.31
CA GLU A 388 -7.32 9.10 -37.78
C GLU A 388 -7.75 10.03 -36.64
N LYS A 389 -8.39 9.49 -35.61
CA LYS A 389 -8.77 10.22 -34.39
C LYS A 389 -7.63 10.43 -33.40
N GLY A 390 -6.41 9.99 -33.72
CA GLY A 390 -5.21 10.24 -32.90
C GLY A 390 -4.89 9.15 -31.89
N ALA A 391 -5.53 7.97 -31.94
CA ALA A 391 -5.15 6.87 -31.07
C ALA A 391 -3.77 6.31 -31.47
N VAL A 392 -2.74 6.59 -30.67
CA VAL A 392 -1.34 6.21 -30.93
C VAL A 392 -1.20 4.70 -31.15
N ASP A 393 -1.85 3.87 -30.33
CA ASP A 393 -1.84 2.41 -30.49
C ASP A 393 -2.44 1.96 -31.83
N ALA A 394 -3.50 2.62 -32.29
CA ALA A 394 -4.13 2.30 -33.57
C ALA A 394 -3.23 2.68 -34.74
N GLN A 395 -2.53 3.82 -34.64
CA GLN A 395 -1.54 4.26 -35.62
C GLN A 395 -0.35 3.30 -35.69
N ILE A 396 0.22 2.91 -34.54
CA ILE A 396 1.30 1.91 -34.46
C ILE A 396 0.85 0.58 -35.06
N ASN A 397 -0.34 0.10 -34.71
CA ASN A 397 -0.84 -1.17 -35.23
C ASN A 397 -1.06 -1.12 -36.76
N LEU A 398 -1.63 -0.05 -37.33
CA LEU A 398 -1.74 0.10 -38.78
C LEU A 398 -0.39 0.14 -39.46
N ALA A 399 0.55 0.87 -38.87
CA ALA A 399 1.87 1.04 -39.42
C ALA A 399 2.62 -0.30 -39.48
N LEU A 400 2.54 -1.11 -38.41
CA LEU A 400 3.07 -2.47 -38.38
C LEU A 400 2.35 -3.41 -39.38
N MET A 401 1.03 -3.26 -39.56
CA MET A 401 0.25 -4.06 -40.52
C MET A 401 0.65 -3.78 -41.98
N TYR A 402 0.83 -2.51 -42.35
CA TYR A 402 1.30 -2.12 -43.68
C TYR A 402 2.77 -2.46 -43.90
N ALA A 403 3.58 -2.49 -42.83
CA ALA A 403 4.98 -2.89 -42.90
C ALA A 403 5.16 -4.40 -43.09
N SER A 404 4.34 -5.24 -42.45
CA SER A 404 4.49 -6.70 -42.53
C SER A 404 3.90 -7.32 -43.80
N GLY A 405 2.89 -6.70 -44.41
CA GLY A 405 2.23 -7.25 -45.59
C GLY A 405 1.34 -8.49 -45.32
N GLU A 406 1.24 -8.95 -44.07
CA GLU A 406 0.55 -10.21 -43.74
C GLU A 406 -0.99 -10.11 -43.74
N ILE A 407 -1.54 -8.96 -43.34
CA ILE A 407 -2.99 -8.74 -43.19
C ILE A 407 -3.55 -7.84 -44.30
N VAL A 408 -2.74 -6.88 -44.76
CA VAL A 408 -3.02 -5.96 -45.86
C VAL A 408 -1.80 -5.94 -46.78
N PRO A 409 -1.95 -5.64 -48.09
CA PRO A 409 -0.80 -5.52 -48.98
C PRO A 409 0.25 -4.58 -48.39
N GLU A 410 1.52 -4.99 -48.48
CA GLU A 410 2.63 -4.19 -48.00
C GLU A 410 2.60 -2.80 -48.66
N ASP A 411 2.65 -1.75 -47.83
CA ASP A 411 2.63 -0.36 -48.30
C ASP A 411 3.55 0.47 -47.40
N THR A 412 4.80 0.56 -47.83
CA THR A 412 5.86 1.28 -47.12
C THR A 412 5.50 2.74 -46.86
N ASN A 413 4.84 3.41 -47.81
CA ASN A 413 4.45 4.81 -47.68
C ASN A 413 3.36 5.00 -46.62
N LYS A 414 2.36 4.12 -46.59
CA LYS A 414 1.33 4.15 -45.53
C LYS A 414 1.88 3.75 -44.18
N ALA A 415 2.78 2.77 -44.11
CA ALA A 415 3.47 2.39 -42.89
C ALA A 415 4.20 3.59 -42.28
N LEU A 416 5.06 4.24 -43.07
CA LEU A 416 5.81 5.42 -42.66
C LEU A 416 4.89 6.58 -42.25
N LYS A 417 3.82 6.83 -43.01
CA LYS A 417 2.83 7.89 -42.70
C LYS A 417 2.18 7.68 -41.32
N TRP A 418 1.74 6.45 -41.01
CA TRP A 418 1.12 6.16 -39.73
C TRP A 418 2.12 6.18 -38.57
N PHE A 419 3.35 5.72 -38.80
CA PHE A 419 4.43 5.84 -37.81
C PHE A 419 4.77 7.30 -37.51
N GLN A 420 4.98 8.14 -38.53
CA GLN A 420 5.26 9.57 -38.35
C GLN A 420 4.16 10.28 -37.56
N ARG A 421 2.88 9.93 -37.80
CA ARG A 421 1.75 10.45 -37.02
C ARG A 421 1.80 10.01 -35.56
N SER A 422 2.11 8.74 -35.29
CA SER A 422 2.23 8.23 -33.92
C SER A 422 3.36 8.89 -33.15
N LEU A 423 4.50 9.12 -33.83
CA LEU A 423 5.67 9.76 -33.25
C LEU A 423 5.40 11.24 -32.93
N LYS A 424 4.75 11.96 -33.84
CA LYS A 424 4.37 13.36 -33.63
C LYS A 424 3.52 13.52 -32.37
N LEU A 425 2.49 12.68 -32.19
CA LEU A 425 1.64 12.72 -31.01
C LEU A 425 2.37 12.32 -29.72
N LYS A 426 3.29 11.33 -29.80
CA LYS A 426 4.12 10.94 -28.65
C LYS A 426 5.03 12.08 -28.21
N ILE A 427 5.74 12.72 -29.15
CA ILE A 427 6.60 13.89 -28.88
C ILE A 427 5.77 15.06 -28.33
N GLU A 428 4.59 15.35 -28.91
CA GLU A 428 3.69 16.39 -28.41
C GLU A 428 3.21 16.11 -26.97
N SER A 429 2.95 14.84 -26.63
CA SER A 429 2.59 14.45 -25.27
C SER A 429 3.76 14.60 -24.30
N GLU A 430 4.96 14.13 -24.67
CA GLU A 430 6.17 14.22 -23.84
C GLU A 430 6.57 15.68 -23.57
N ASN A 431 6.47 16.54 -24.59
CA ASN A 431 6.74 17.98 -24.44
C ASN A 431 5.70 18.67 -23.54
N LYS A 432 4.44 18.21 -23.54
CA LYS A 432 3.40 18.74 -22.66
C LYS A 432 3.63 18.33 -21.20
N TYR A 433 4.14 17.12 -20.95
CA TYR A 433 4.55 16.69 -19.61
C TYR A 433 5.77 17.50 -19.12
N LEU A 434 6.77 17.73 -19.98
CA LEU A 434 7.95 18.52 -19.63
C LEU A 434 7.66 20.01 -19.38
N GLN A 435 6.63 20.58 -20.03
CA GLN A 435 6.18 21.96 -19.77
C GLN A 435 5.33 22.09 -18.51
N ASN A 436 4.73 21.01 -18.01
CA ASN A 436 3.84 21.03 -16.85
C ASN A 436 4.55 20.74 -15.51
N GLY A 437 5.83 20.35 -15.52
CA GLY A 437 6.67 20.35 -14.32
C GLY A 437 6.15 19.55 -13.12
N GLU A 438 5.58 18.36 -13.35
CA GLU A 438 5.22 17.40 -12.29
C GLU A 438 6.24 16.26 -12.18
#